data_AF-A0A6C0KBN3-F1
#
_entry.id   AF-A0A6C0KBN3-F1
#
_cell.length_a   1.000
_cell.length_b   1.000
_cell.length_c   1.000
_cell.angle_alpha   90.00
_cell.angle_beta   90.00
_cell.angle_gamma   90.00
#
_symmetry.space_group_name_H-M   'P 1'
#
loop_
_entity.id
_entity.type
_entity.pdbx_description
1 polymer ?
#
loop_
_entity_poly.entity_id
_entity_poly.type
_entity_poly.pdbx_seq_one_letter_code
_entity_poly.pdbx_strand_id
1 'polypeptide(L)' 'MLSSECSCPCGGGQSCIVDRRELNDWVHEDDIFVKNKLPLRKNCYQEYTEAQLIALDNFMKDASID' A
#
# COMPACT_ATOMS: atom_id res chain seq x y z
N MET A 1 7.33 -11.16 16.34
CA MET A 1 7.85 -11.57 15.03
C MET A 1 6.66 -11.62 14.10
N LEU A 2 6.46 -10.60 13.26
CA LEU A 2 5.39 -10.61 12.26
C LEU A 2 5.77 -11.66 11.21
N SER A 3 4.92 -12.67 11.08
CA SER A 3 5.03 -13.73 10.09
C SER A 3 5.00 -13.16 8.68
N SER A 4 5.90 -13.69 7.86
CA SER A 4 6.20 -13.36 6.47
C SER A 4 5.03 -13.55 5.50
N GLU A 5 3.98 -12.75 5.61
CA GLU A 5 3.10 -12.47 4.47
C GLU A 5 3.45 -11.06 4.02
N CYS A 6 4.16 -10.96 2.88
CA CYS A 6 4.35 -9.70 2.18
C CYS A 6 2.97 -9.14 1.82
N SER A 7 2.36 -8.39 2.73
CA SER A 7 1.17 -7.58 2.47
C SER A 7 1.57 -6.61 1.39
N CYS A 8 1.34 -6.98 0.13
CA CYS A 8 1.71 -6.15 -0.99
C CYS A 8 0.77 -4.96 -1.03
N PRO A 9 1.22 -3.74 -0.71
CA PRO A 9 0.27 -2.65 -0.52
C PRO A 9 -0.27 -2.14 -1.88
N CYS A 10 0.28 -2.65 -2.99
CA CYS A 10 -0.25 -2.57 -4.34
C CYS A 10 -1.38 -3.59 -4.67
N GLY A 11 -1.96 -4.28 -3.68
CA GLY A 11 -3.19 -5.09 -3.85
C GLY A 11 -3.06 -6.61 -3.71
N GLY A 12 -1.98 -7.13 -3.11
CA GLY A 12 -1.77 -8.57 -2.86
C GLY A 12 -1.56 -9.44 -4.13
N GLY A 13 -0.87 -10.58 -3.98
CA GLY A 13 -0.62 -11.58 -5.05
C GLY A 13 0.69 -11.41 -5.84
N GLN A 14 0.79 -12.05 -7.02
CA GLN A 14 1.94 -11.92 -7.96
C GLN A 14 2.26 -10.46 -8.35
N SER A 15 1.36 -9.54 -8.04
CA SER A 15 1.43 -8.09 -8.16
C SER A 15 2.57 -7.41 -7.38
N CYS A 16 3.33 -8.12 -6.53
CA CYS A 16 4.55 -7.56 -5.92
C CYS A 16 5.75 -7.50 -6.87
N ILE A 17 5.67 -8.21 -8.00
CA ILE A 17 6.76 -8.32 -8.96
C ILE A 17 6.64 -7.21 -10.01
N VAL A 18 5.44 -6.68 -10.25
CA VAL A 18 5.14 -5.72 -11.32
C VAL A 18 4.53 -4.46 -10.73
N ASP A 19 5.03 -3.29 -11.12
CA ASP A 19 4.39 -2.03 -10.78
C ASP A 19 3.05 -1.88 -11.50
N ARG A 20 1.95 -2.04 -10.77
CA ARG A 20 0.59 -1.91 -11.31
C ARG A 20 0.31 -0.52 -11.90
N ARG A 21 1.03 0.52 -11.45
CA ARG A 21 0.92 1.87 -12.04
C ARG A 21 1.43 1.90 -13.47
N GLU A 22 2.44 1.09 -13.83
CA GLU A 22 2.95 1.00 -15.21
C GLU A 22 1.93 0.35 -16.17
N LEU A 23 1.01 -0.44 -15.62
CA LEU A 23 -0.10 -1.04 -16.36
C LEU A 23 -1.36 -0.17 -16.40
N ASN A 24 -1.29 1.08 -15.90
CA ASN A 24 -2.44 1.97 -15.67
C ASN A 24 -3.55 1.31 -14.84
N ASP A 25 -3.15 0.41 -13.94
CA ASP A 25 -4.07 -0.31 -13.09
C ASP A 25 -4.29 0.46 -11.78
N TRP A 26 -5.42 0.21 -11.13
CA TRP A 26 -5.75 0.88 -9.90
C TRP A 26 -4.93 0.33 -8.73
N VAL A 27 -4.39 1.25 -7.93
CA VAL A 27 -3.57 0.91 -6.76
C VAL A 27 -4.25 1.47 -5.51
N HIS A 28 -4.73 0.58 -4.65
CA HIS A 28 -5.52 0.94 -3.48
C HIS A 28 -4.80 1.88 -2.49
N GLU A 29 -3.46 1.73 -2.36
CA GLU A 29 -2.67 2.63 -1.51
C GLU A 29 -2.75 4.11 -1.94
N ASP A 30 -3.00 4.39 -3.22
CA ASP A 30 -3.10 5.76 -3.72
C ASP A 30 -4.27 6.49 -3.09
N ASP A 31 -5.40 5.82 -2.92
CA ASP A 31 -6.57 6.40 -2.28
C ASP A 31 -6.31 6.68 -0.79
N ILE A 32 -5.60 5.77 -0.12
CA ILE A 32 -5.21 5.92 1.29
C ILE A 32 -4.27 7.12 1.43
N PHE A 33 -3.26 7.24 0.56
CA PHE A 33 -2.30 8.34 0.62
C PHE A 33 -2.92 9.68 0.23
N VAL A 34 -3.75 9.73 -0.82
CA VAL A 34 -4.49 10.94 -1.20
C VAL A 34 -5.39 11.41 -0.06
N LYS A 35 -6.14 10.51 0.58
CA LYS A 35 -6.99 10.83 1.73
C LYS A 35 -6.20 11.38 2.92
N ASN A 36 -5.01 10.85 3.15
CA ASN A 36 -4.12 11.29 4.23
C ASN A 36 -3.18 12.45 3.83
N LYS A 37 -3.32 13.02 2.63
CA LYS A 37 -2.45 14.08 2.08
C LYS A 37 -0.96 13.70 2.08
N LEU A 38 -0.68 12.43 1.84
CA LEU A 38 0.66 11.88 1.73
C LEU A 38 1.11 11.82 0.26
N PRO A 39 2.42 11.95 -0.01
CA PRO A 39 2.92 11.77 -1.36
C PRO A 39 2.67 10.35 -1.85
N LEU A 40 2.27 10.22 -3.12
CA LEU A 40 2.20 8.93 -3.79
C LEU A 40 3.61 8.40 -4.03
N ARG A 41 3.75 7.08 -3.98
CA ARG A 41 5.00 6.43 -4.40
C ARG A 41 5.08 6.48 -5.92
N LYS A 42 6.31 6.59 -6.44
CA LYS A 42 6.53 6.60 -7.90
C LYS A 42 6.26 5.22 -8.51
N ASN A 43 6.56 4.17 -7.77
CA ASN A 43 6.36 2.78 -8.17
C ASN A 43 6.19 1.88 -6.95
N CYS A 44 5.77 0.64 -7.17
CA CYS A 44 5.57 -0.34 -6.09
C CYS A 44 6.86 -0.78 -5.36
N TYR A 45 8.04 -0.53 -5.93
CA TYR A 45 9.34 -0.92 -5.35
C TYR A 45 9.94 0.13 -4.40
N GLN A 46 9.41 1.35 -4.41
CA GLN A 46 9.86 2.40 -3.52
C GLN A 46 9.49 2.05 -2.07
N GLU A 47 10.44 2.15 -1.15
CA GLU A 47 10.14 1.94 0.28
C GLU A 47 9.13 2.97 0.80
N TYR A 48 8.32 2.55 1.78
CA TYR A 48 7.40 3.45 2.46
C TYR A 48 8.15 4.35 3.42
N THR A 49 7.65 5.58 3.54
CA THR A 49 7.95 6.44 4.69
C THR A 49 7.16 5.97 5.92
N GLU A 50 7.62 6.35 7.10
CA GLU A 50 6.94 6.02 8.37
C GLU A 50 5.48 6.52 8.38
N ALA A 51 5.23 7.73 7.86
CA ALA A 51 3.88 8.28 7.77
C ALA A 51 2.94 7.45 6.84
N GLN A 52 3.48 6.92 5.74
CA GLN A 52 2.74 6.03 4.85
C GLN A 52 2.44 4.69 5.50
N LEU A 53 3.41 4.12 6.23
CA LEU A 53 3.20 2.89 7.00
C LEU A 53 2.11 3.07 8.07
N ILE A 54 2.12 4.19 8.79
CA ILE A 54 1.09 4.52 9.79
C ILE A 54 -0.29 4.64 9.13
N ALA A 55 -0.40 5.31 7.98
CA ALA A 55 -1.67 5.45 7.28
C ALA A 55 -2.22 4.09 6.79
N LEU A 56 -1.35 3.21 6.29
CA LEU A 56 -1.72 1.85 5.89
C LEU A 56 -2.13 0.99 7.09
N ASP A 57 -1.38 1.05 8.19
CA ASP A 57 -1.68 0.30 9.42
C ASP A 57 -3.01 0.75 10.05
N ASN A 58 -3.27 2.06 10.10
CA ASN A 58 -4.55 2.58 10.57
C ASN A 58 -5.70 2.09 9.69
N PHE A 59 -5.54 2.09 8.37
CA PHE A 59 -6.56 1.55 7.47
C PHE A 59 -6.82 0.06 7.69
N MET A 60 -5.77 -0.74 7.86
CA MET A 60 -5.91 -2.19 8.12
C MET A 60 -6.57 -2.49 9.46
N LYS A 61 -6.29 -1.67 10.49
CA LYS A 61 -6.98 -1.76 11.79
C LYS A 61 -8.46 -1.40 11.67
N ASP A 62 -8.78 -0.30 10.97
CA ASP A 62 -10.17 0.10 10.74
C ASP A 62 -10.94 -0.96 9.93
N ALA A 63 -10.29 -1.60 8.94
CA ALA A 63 -10.88 -2.67 8.14
C ALA A 63 -11.03 -4.02 8.87
N SER A 64 -10.39 -4.18 10.04
CA SER A 64 -10.48 -5.39 10.87
C SER A 64 -11.61 -5.36 11.92
N ILE A 65 -12.40 -4.28 11.95
CA ILE A 65 -13.55 -4.09 12.85
C ILE A 65 -14.87 -4.36 12.09
N ASP A 66 -14.93 -5.47 11.36
CA ASP A 66 -16.19 -6.07 10.86
C ASP A 66 -16.21 -7.57 11.17
#